data_AF-A0A4R2CU78-F1
#
_entry.id   AF-A0A4R2CU78-F1
#
_cell.length_a   1.000
_cell.length_b   1.000
_cell.length_c   1.000
_cell.angle_alpha   90.00
_cell.angle_beta   90.00
_cell.angle_gamma   90.00
#
_symmetry.space_group_name_H-M   'P 1'
#
loop_
_entity.id
_entity.type
_entity.pdbx_description
1 polymer ?
#
loop_
_entity_poly.entity_id
_entity_poly.type
_entity_poly.pdbx_seq_one_letter_code
_entity_poly.pdbx_strand_id
1 'polypeptide(L)'
;MRRRLAALGMTAGLVLSLILGLAGCGDPDQQMLSEGARSAREAVSGVRTAQLAAQSLLDGRLWAQPATVMVTDAEDALGQVATTFDARQPETDESRQTYDLYSEALANAADGVTELRIALRSGDLEAVRQQVGQLDKTAEQLEQLGERAQ
;
A
#
# COMPACT_ATOMS: atom_id res chain seq x y z
N MET A 1 -17.40 -56.57 -38.05
CA MET A 1 -16.51 -55.53 -37.46
C MET A 1 -17.23 -54.20 -37.46
N ARG A 2 -17.04 -53.39 -36.40
CA ARG A 2 -17.49 -51.99 -36.20
C ARG A 2 -18.94 -51.78 -35.73
N ARG A 3 -19.11 -51.58 -34.42
CA ARG A 3 -20.10 -50.68 -33.76
C ARG A 3 -20.06 -50.85 -32.25
N ARG A 4 -19.08 -50.28 -31.55
CA ARG A 4 -19.08 -50.08 -30.08
C ARG A 4 -18.11 -48.98 -29.64
N LEU A 5 -18.34 -47.72 -30.02
CA LEU A 5 -17.63 -46.56 -29.43
C LEU A 5 -18.54 -45.33 -29.51
N ALA A 6 -19.53 -45.21 -28.63
CA ALA A 6 -20.34 -43.98 -28.52
C ALA A 6 -20.90 -43.69 -27.12
N ALA A 7 -20.51 -44.45 -26.08
CA ALA A 7 -21.14 -44.32 -24.76
C ALA A 7 -20.19 -43.85 -23.64
N LEU A 8 -18.93 -43.49 -23.95
CA LEU A 8 -17.93 -43.14 -22.92
C LEU A 8 -17.47 -41.67 -22.94
N GLY A 9 -18.17 -40.79 -23.65
CA GLY A 9 -17.77 -39.37 -23.79
C GLY A 9 -18.55 -38.38 -22.91
N MET A 10 -19.66 -38.80 -22.30
CA MET A 10 -20.65 -37.85 -21.77
C MET A 10 -20.57 -37.61 -20.25
N THR A 11 -19.79 -38.42 -19.51
CA THR A 11 -19.63 -38.27 -18.05
C THR A 11 -18.37 -37.49 -17.66
N ALA A 12 -17.35 -37.42 -18.52
CA ALA A 12 -16.10 -36.71 -18.22
C ALA A 12 -16.19 -35.18 -18.38
N GLY A 13 -17.13 -34.68 -19.20
CA GLY A 13 -17.30 -33.24 -19.42
C GLY A 13 -17.94 -32.52 -18.24
N LEU A 14 -18.82 -33.20 -17.48
CA LEU A 14 -19.62 -32.56 -16.44
C LEU A 14 -18.87 -32.35 -15.12
N VAL A 15 -17.85 -33.19 -14.85
CA VAL A 15 -16.99 -33.05 -13.65
C VAL A 15 -15.97 -31.93 -13.84
N LEU A 16 -15.50 -31.68 -15.07
CA LEU A 16 -14.51 -30.63 -15.35
C LEU A 16 -15.13 -29.22 -15.25
N SER A 17 -16.40 -29.05 -15.64
CA SER A 17 -17.12 -27.78 -15.52
C SER A 17 -17.45 -27.39 -14.07
N LEU A 18 -17.55 -28.37 -13.15
CA LEU A 18 -17.85 -28.10 -11.74
C LEU A 18 -16.62 -27.65 -10.94
N ILE A 19 -15.40 -28.04 -11.37
CA ILE A 19 -14.14 -27.64 -10.72
C ILE A 19 -13.73 -26.21 -11.10
N LEU A 20 -14.10 -25.74 -12.30
CA LEU A 20 -13.82 -24.37 -12.77
C LEU A 20 -14.73 -23.29 -12.16
N GLY A 21 -15.85 -23.67 -11.54
CA GLY A 21 -16.78 -22.72 -10.89
C GLY A 21 -16.39 -22.33 -9.45
N LEU A 22 -15.43 -23.03 -8.83
CA LEU A 22 -15.02 -22.81 -7.44
C LEU A 22 -13.82 -21.86 -7.28
N ALA A 23 -13.25 -21.36 -8.39
CA ALA A 23 -12.08 -20.49 -8.37
C ALA A 23 -12.40 -18.98 -8.28
N GLY A 24 -13.67 -18.59 -8.09
CA GLY A 24 -14.14 -17.22 -8.30
C GLY A 24 -15.08 -16.64 -7.25
N CYS A 25 -14.97 -17.02 -5.97
CA CYS A 25 -15.68 -16.35 -4.88
C CYS A 25 -14.69 -15.70 -3.91
N GLY A 26 -13.89 -14.76 -4.42
CA GLY A 26 -13.30 -13.72 -3.57
C GLY A 26 -14.31 -12.59 -3.49
N ASP A 27 -14.76 -12.24 -2.28
CA ASP A 27 -15.55 -11.03 -2.06
C ASP A 27 -14.68 -9.82 -2.48
N PRO A 28 -15.05 -9.05 -3.52
CA PRO A 28 -14.25 -7.94 -4.02
C PRO A 28 -14.03 -6.86 -2.95
N ASP A 29 -14.96 -6.72 -2.00
CA ASP A 29 -14.86 -5.74 -0.91
C ASP A 29 -13.77 -6.16 0.07
N GLN A 30 -13.76 -7.43 0.47
CA GLN A 30 -12.70 -8.00 1.31
C GLN A 30 -11.34 -7.98 0.62
N GLN A 31 -11.29 -8.24 -0.70
CA GLN A 31 -10.06 -8.16 -1.45
C GLN A 31 -9.48 -6.74 -1.41
N MET A 32 -10.30 -5.72 -1.72
CA MET A 32 -9.85 -4.33 -1.68
C MET A 32 -9.39 -3.91 -0.27
N LEU A 33 -10.13 -4.30 0.77
CA LEU A 33 -9.76 -4.03 2.16
C LEU A 33 -8.40 -4.66 2.52
N SER A 34 -8.18 -5.92 2.14
CA SER A 34 -6.92 -6.63 2.41
C SER A 34 -5.72 -6.01 1.69
N GLU A 35 -5.90 -5.59 0.44
CA GLU A 35 -4.88 -4.93 -0.37
C GLU A 35 -4.57 -3.54 0.17
N GLY A 36 -5.60 -2.77 0.54
CA GLY A 36 -5.43 -1.45 1.17
C GLY A 36 -4.69 -1.55 2.50
N ALA A 37 -5.10 -2.48 3.38
CA ALA A 37 -4.44 -2.70 4.66
C ALA A 37 -2.97 -3.14 4.48
N ARG A 38 -2.67 -3.96 3.46
CA ARG A 38 -1.29 -4.33 3.12
C ARG A 38 -0.47 -3.11 2.67
N SER A 39 -1.00 -2.32 1.74
CA SER A 39 -0.33 -1.09 1.28
C SER A 39 -0.13 -0.10 2.42
N ALA A 40 -1.08 0.06 3.32
CA ALA A 40 -0.94 0.92 4.50
C ALA A 40 0.23 0.46 5.40
N ARG A 41 0.34 -0.84 5.70
CA ARG A 41 1.47 -1.38 6.48
C ARG A 41 2.82 -1.17 5.80
N GLU A 42 2.88 -1.35 4.48
CA GLU A 42 4.09 -1.08 3.69
C GLU A 42 4.46 0.42 3.74
N ALA A 43 3.45 1.30 3.62
CA ALA A 43 3.62 2.74 3.68
C ALA A 43 4.11 3.23 5.06
N VAL A 44 3.62 2.66 6.17
CA VAL A 44 4.10 2.96 7.53
C VAL A 44 5.62 2.80 7.61
N SER A 45 6.17 1.72 7.04
CA SER A 45 7.61 1.49 7.07
C SER A 45 8.40 2.60 6.36
N GLY A 46 7.89 3.11 5.24
CA GLY A 46 8.48 4.23 4.52
C GLY A 46 8.44 5.52 5.34
N VAL A 47 7.25 5.88 5.85
CA VAL A 47 7.04 7.08 6.67
C VAL A 47 7.92 7.06 7.92
N ARG A 48 7.96 5.94 8.65
CA ARG A 48 8.78 5.80 9.86
C ARG A 48 10.28 5.90 9.55
N THR A 49 10.73 5.35 8.42
CA THR A 49 12.13 5.51 7.97
C THR A 49 12.48 6.97 7.76
N ALA A 50 11.64 7.72 7.04
CA ALA A 50 11.85 9.14 6.78
C ALA A 50 11.84 9.96 8.09
N GLN A 51 10.86 9.70 8.96
CA GLN A 51 10.73 10.33 10.27
C GLN A 51 11.98 10.09 11.14
N LEU A 52 12.46 8.84 11.23
CA LEU A 52 13.64 8.48 12.04
C LEU A 52 14.93 9.10 11.51
N ALA A 53 15.11 9.18 10.18
CA ALA A 53 16.25 9.84 9.56
C ALA A 53 16.27 11.34 9.91
N ALA A 54 15.12 12.02 9.78
CA ALA A 54 14.98 13.43 10.14
C ALA A 54 15.15 13.67 11.65
N GLN A 55 14.57 12.84 12.51
CA GLN A 55 14.78 12.94 13.96
C GLN A 55 16.25 12.74 14.33
N SER A 56 16.95 11.80 13.68
CA SER A 56 18.38 11.58 13.92
C SER A 56 19.23 12.76 13.48
N LEU A 57 18.84 13.48 12.42
CA LEU A 57 19.46 14.76 12.06
C LEU A 57 19.23 15.82 13.15
N LEU A 58 17.99 15.99 13.59
CA LEU A 58 17.65 16.97 14.64
C LEU A 58 18.36 16.68 15.97
N ASP A 59 18.59 15.42 16.29
CA ASP A 59 19.29 14.95 17.49
C ASP A 59 20.83 15.00 17.35
N GLY A 60 21.36 15.43 16.19
CA GLY A 60 22.80 15.47 15.92
C GLY A 60 23.46 14.09 15.77
N ARG A 61 22.66 13.03 15.55
CA ARG A 61 23.12 11.65 15.35
C ARG A 61 23.32 11.28 13.88
N LEU A 62 22.85 12.11 12.96
CA LEU A 62 22.97 11.92 11.51
C LEU A 62 23.31 13.24 10.82
N TRP A 63 24.08 13.16 9.74
CA TRP A 63 24.45 14.32 8.93
C TRP A 63 23.36 14.61 7.89
N ALA A 64 23.22 15.86 7.46
CA ALA A 64 22.14 16.29 6.57
C ALA A 64 22.10 15.54 5.23
N GLN A 65 23.26 15.28 4.62
CA GLN A 65 23.34 14.57 3.35
C GLN A 65 22.85 13.11 3.45
N PRO A 66 23.38 12.26 4.36
CA PRO A 66 22.80 10.93 4.61
C PRO A 66 21.32 10.94 4.96
N ALA A 67 20.86 11.89 5.80
CA ALA A 67 19.44 12.01 6.15
C ALA A 67 18.57 12.28 4.90
N THR A 68 19.03 13.17 4.01
CA THR A 68 18.32 13.49 2.76
C THR A 68 18.24 12.29 1.83
N VAL A 69 19.30 11.46 1.75
CA VAL A 69 19.29 10.23 0.94
C VAL A 69 18.26 9.25 1.49
N MET A 70 18.29 8.97 2.80
CA MET A 70 17.33 8.03 3.42
C MET A 70 15.88 8.49 3.25
N VAL A 71 15.61 9.79 3.36
CA VAL A 71 14.25 10.33 3.12
C VAL A 71 13.86 10.20 1.65
N THR A 72 14.79 10.42 0.70
CA THR A 72 14.52 10.23 -0.74
C THR A 72 14.22 8.76 -1.04
N ASP A 73 15.00 7.82 -0.51
CA ASP A 73 14.76 6.38 -0.72
C ASP A 73 13.40 5.94 -0.15
N ALA A 74 13.01 6.51 1.00
CA ALA A 74 11.71 6.28 1.60
C ALA A 74 10.55 6.86 0.77
N GLU A 75 10.72 8.06 0.21
CA GLU A 75 9.76 8.70 -0.71
C GLU A 75 9.54 7.84 -1.95
N ASP A 76 10.63 7.36 -2.57
CA ASP A 76 10.56 6.51 -3.76
C ASP A 76 9.84 5.18 -3.47
N ALA A 77 10.15 4.54 -2.33
CA ALA A 77 9.47 3.32 -1.91
C ALA A 77 7.97 3.55 -1.66
N LEU A 78 7.61 4.65 -1.00
CA LEU A 78 6.23 5.01 -0.73
C LEU A 78 5.46 5.33 -2.02
N GLY A 79 6.09 6.01 -2.97
CA GLY A 79 5.53 6.26 -4.29
C GLY A 79 5.23 4.98 -5.07
N GLN A 80 6.08 3.94 -4.93
CA GLN A 80 5.83 2.63 -5.52
C GLN A 80 4.63 1.91 -4.88
N VAL A 81 4.48 2.00 -3.55
CA VAL A 81 3.32 1.44 -2.83
C VAL A 81 2.02 2.11 -3.32
N ALA A 82 2.00 3.44 -3.38
CA ALA A 82 0.85 4.20 -3.86
C ALA A 82 0.50 3.83 -5.31
N THR A 83 1.49 3.86 -6.22
CA THR A 83 1.30 3.48 -7.63
C THR A 83 0.75 2.06 -7.78
N THR A 84 1.24 1.12 -6.97
CA THR A 84 0.78 -0.27 -7.00
C THR A 84 -0.66 -0.40 -6.53
N PHE A 85 -1.04 0.34 -5.49
CA PHE A 85 -2.41 0.35 -4.99
C PHE A 85 -3.37 1.05 -5.96
N ASP A 86 -2.97 2.18 -6.55
CA ASP A 86 -3.78 2.95 -7.49
C ASP A 86 -4.13 2.15 -8.77
N ALA A 87 -3.29 1.18 -9.13
CA ALA A 87 -3.55 0.27 -10.24
C ALA A 87 -4.71 -0.72 -9.97
N ARG A 88 -5.15 -0.87 -8.72
CA ARG A 88 -6.31 -1.71 -8.37
C ARG A 88 -7.60 -1.08 -8.87
N GLN A 89 -8.54 -1.92 -9.29
CA GLN A 89 -9.84 -1.49 -9.81
C GLN A 89 -10.92 -1.90 -8.81
N PRO A 90 -11.66 -0.95 -8.22
CA PRO A 90 -12.84 -1.28 -7.41
C PRO A 90 -13.98 -1.78 -8.31
N GLU A 91 -14.62 -2.87 -7.89
CA GLU A 91 -15.70 -3.54 -8.65
C GLU A 91 -17.11 -3.19 -8.13
N THR A 92 -17.20 -2.63 -6.92
CA THR A 92 -18.43 -2.32 -6.18
C THR A 92 -18.33 -0.89 -5.60
N ASP A 93 -19.45 -0.36 -5.08
CA ASP A 93 -19.44 0.92 -4.38
C ASP A 93 -18.70 0.87 -3.03
N GLU A 94 -18.74 -0.27 -2.33
CA GLU A 94 -18.05 -0.47 -1.05
C GLU A 94 -16.52 -0.57 -1.25
N SER A 95 -16.07 -1.38 -2.21
CA SER A 95 -14.65 -1.41 -2.61
C SER A 95 -14.19 -0.05 -3.15
N ARG A 96 -15.04 0.75 -3.80
CA ARG A 96 -14.69 2.12 -4.21
C ARG A 96 -14.44 3.05 -3.01
N GLN A 97 -15.30 3.02 -2.00
CA GLN A 97 -15.08 3.80 -0.77
C GLN A 97 -13.80 3.38 -0.04
N THR A 98 -13.54 2.07 -0.02
CA THR A 98 -12.30 1.51 0.53
C THR A 98 -11.10 2.01 -0.26
N TYR A 99 -11.14 1.92 -1.59
CA TYR A 99 -10.09 2.44 -2.46
C TYR A 99 -9.81 3.91 -2.20
N ASP A 100 -10.84 4.77 -2.22
CA ASP A 100 -10.68 6.22 -2.02
C ASP A 100 -10.03 6.53 -0.66
N LEU A 101 -10.46 5.84 0.41
CA LEU A 101 -9.90 5.99 1.75
C LEU A 101 -8.40 5.65 1.81
N TYR A 102 -8.01 4.51 1.23
CA TYR A 102 -6.60 4.09 1.25
C TYR A 102 -5.74 4.92 0.30
N SER A 103 -6.22 5.25 -0.90
CA SER A 103 -5.50 6.13 -1.84
C SER A 103 -5.27 7.52 -1.24
N GLU A 104 -6.25 8.11 -0.56
CA GLU A 104 -6.07 9.38 0.13
C GLU A 104 -5.02 9.30 1.25
N ALA A 105 -5.06 8.24 2.07
CA ALA A 105 -4.08 8.06 3.14
C ALA A 105 -2.66 7.86 2.61
N LEU A 106 -2.50 7.08 1.54
CA LEU A 106 -1.20 6.86 0.88
C LEU A 106 -0.67 8.15 0.23
N ALA A 107 -1.55 8.94 -0.42
CA ALA A 107 -1.18 10.22 -1.00
C ALA A 107 -0.72 11.21 0.07
N ASN A 108 -1.46 11.35 1.18
CA ASN A 108 -1.08 12.21 2.30
C ASN A 108 0.28 11.82 2.91
N ALA A 109 0.58 10.52 2.94
CA ALA A 109 1.88 10.03 3.37
C ALA A 109 3.00 10.40 2.41
N ALA A 110 2.79 10.21 1.10
CA ALA A 110 3.74 10.59 0.06
C ALA A 110 4.05 12.09 0.13
N ASP A 111 3.00 12.92 0.17
CA ASP A 111 3.11 14.37 0.27
C ASP A 111 3.89 14.80 1.53
N GLY A 112 3.57 14.21 2.69
CA GLY A 112 4.29 14.51 3.93
C GLY A 112 5.79 14.19 3.85
N VAL A 113 6.17 13.08 3.22
CA VAL A 113 7.58 12.71 3.03
C VAL A 113 8.25 13.63 2.01
N THR A 114 7.56 14.01 0.94
CA THR A 114 8.04 15.01 -0.03
C THR A 114 8.30 16.37 0.64
N GLU A 115 7.37 16.85 1.47
CA GLU A 115 7.54 18.09 2.23
C GLU A 115 8.73 18.02 3.20
N LEU A 116 8.92 16.88 3.86
CA LEU A 116 10.11 16.64 4.68
C LEU A 116 11.40 16.71 3.84
N ARG A 117 11.44 16.08 2.65
CA ARG A 117 12.60 16.16 1.75
C ARG A 117 12.88 17.60 1.34
N ILE A 118 11.84 18.38 1.02
CA ILE A 118 11.97 19.80 0.65
C ILE A 118 12.58 20.59 1.81
N ALA A 119 12.07 20.41 3.03
CA ALA A 119 12.60 21.05 4.23
C ALA A 119 14.07 20.70 4.45
N LEU A 120 14.45 19.42 4.34
CA LEU A 120 15.84 18.96 4.46
C LEU A 120 16.76 19.59 3.42
N ARG A 121 16.33 19.66 2.15
CA ARG A 121 17.13 20.27 1.07
C ARG A 121 17.29 21.77 1.22
N SER A 122 16.29 22.44 1.79
CA SER A 122 16.34 23.88 2.07
C SER A 122 17.16 24.24 3.31
N GLY A 123 17.48 23.26 4.17
CA GLY A 123 18.15 23.49 5.45
C GLY A 123 17.25 24.08 6.54
N ASP A 124 15.94 24.11 6.32
CA ASP A 124 14.95 24.63 7.29
C ASP A 124 14.66 23.59 8.39
N LEU A 125 15.45 23.64 9.47
CA LEU A 125 15.31 22.70 10.60
C LEU A 125 14.03 22.92 11.42
N GLU A 126 13.39 24.08 11.33
CA GLU A 126 12.09 24.32 11.97
C GLU A 126 11.00 23.58 11.21
N ALA A 127 10.97 23.71 9.88
CA ALA A 127 10.08 22.95 9.02
C ALA A 127 10.33 21.44 9.14
N VAL A 128 11.59 20.98 9.22
CA VAL A 128 11.91 19.56 9.47
C VAL A 128 11.26 19.06 10.77
N ARG A 129 11.37 19.83 11.87
CA ARG A 129 10.77 19.46 13.15
C ARG A 129 9.24 19.41 13.07
N GLN A 130 8.61 20.35 12.36
CA GLN A 130 7.17 20.33 12.11
C GLN A 130 6.77 19.07 11.34
N GLN A 131 7.48 18.75 10.26
CA GLN A 131 7.16 17.59 9.43
C GLN A 131 7.35 16.26 10.16
N VAL A 132 8.38 16.13 11.02
CA VAL A 132 8.53 14.94 11.87
C VAL A 132 7.28 14.68 12.73
N GLY A 133 6.68 15.74 13.29
CA GLY A 133 5.45 15.61 14.08
C GLY A 133 4.20 15.31 13.24
N GLN A 134 4.17 15.72 11.97
CA GLN A 134 3.07 15.38 11.07
C GLN A 134 3.18 13.95 10.54
N LEU A 135 4.40 13.51 10.19
CA LEU A 135 4.66 12.12 9.78
C LEU A 135 4.34 11.13 10.89
N ASP A 136 4.49 11.51 12.16
CA ASP A 136 4.08 10.67 13.29
C ASP A 136 2.59 10.35 13.25
N LYS A 137 1.75 11.39 13.08
CA LYS A 137 0.30 11.25 12.97
C LYS A 137 -0.10 10.49 11.71
N THR A 138 0.57 10.75 10.60
CA THR A 138 0.31 10.03 9.34
C THR A 138 0.64 8.55 9.48
N ALA A 139 1.73 8.20 10.17
CA ALA A 139 2.07 6.82 10.46
C ALA A 139 1.02 6.16 11.37
N GLU A 140 0.55 6.84 12.42
CA GLU A 140 -0.53 6.33 13.28
C GLU A 140 -1.83 6.08 12.50
N GLN A 141 -2.20 6.96 11.57
CA GLN A 141 -3.37 6.79 10.71
C GLN A 141 -3.22 5.57 9.78
N LEU A 142 -2.05 5.42 9.15
CA LEU A 142 -1.76 4.27 8.29
C LEU A 142 -1.70 2.95 9.10
N GLU A 143 -1.17 2.97 10.32
CA GLU A 143 -1.18 1.83 11.23
C GLU A 143 -2.63 1.41 11.53
N GLN A 144 -3.50 2.36 11.91
CA GLN A 144 -4.92 2.07 12.15
C GLN A 144 -5.62 1.49 10.91
N LEU A 145 -5.32 2.00 9.72
CA LEU A 145 -5.83 1.47 8.46
C LEU A 145 -5.26 0.07 8.14
N GLY A 146 -4.00 -0.18 8.48
CA GLY A 146 -3.33 -1.46 8.32
C GLY A 146 -3.93 -2.58 9.17
N GLU A 147 -4.56 -2.25 10.30
CA GLU A 147 -5.19 -3.23 11.20
C GLU A 147 -6.64 -3.57 10.82
N ARG A 148 -7.28 -2.84 9.89
CA ARG A 148 -8.70 -3.03 9.55
C ARG A 148 -9.04 -4.34 8.84
N ALA A 149 -8.05 -5.04 8.29
CA ALA A 149 -8.24 -6.30 7.56
C ALA A 149 -7.91 -7.56 8.38
N GLN A 150 -7.80 -7.43 9.72
CA GLN A 150 -7.53 -8.55 10.63
C GLN A 150 -8.81 -9.14 11.24
#